data_AF-A0A358D887-F1
#
_entry.id   AF-A0A358D887-F1
#
_cell.length_a   1.000
_cell.length_b   1.000
_cell.length_c   1.000
_cell.angle_alpha   90.00
_cell.angle_beta   90.00
_cell.angle_gamma   90.00
#
_symmetry.space_group_name_H-M   'P 1'
#
loop_
_entity.id
_entity.type
_entity.pdbx_description
1 polymer ?
#
loop_
_entity_poly.entity_id
_entity_poly.type
_entity_poly.pdbx_seq_one_letter_code
_entity_poly.pdbx_strand_id
1 'polypeptide(L)'
;MLTFLLRRLGAILLVLLVASFIVYTLTAIGSDPLRDLRGSSAPNRDEQIAYRIEVLNLDLPPVLRYFTWLGGAAQCFIFQCDLGVAYSRSNQPVTDALATAAGSTIQLVTAATIIAILVGITIGILTALRQYSGFDYTVTFLTFIVYSLPIFWVAVLLKEYGAIRFNEFLADPNVTWLAILITGLISGILFMSLLGGSWKTRLITFGSAFVAAGGLLWFLGVTGWFTTPTIGLIGVIITGIGAAVGVTAISTGLANRR
;
A
#
# COMPACT_ATOMS: atom_id res chain seq x y z
N MET A 1 -20.23 -13.69 -27.61
CA MET A 1 -19.54 -13.76 -26.30
C MET A 1 -18.48 -14.86 -26.27
N LEU A 2 -18.78 -16.12 -26.61
CA LEU A 2 -17.79 -17.21 -26.62
C LEU A 2 -16.59 -16.95 -27.55
N THR A 3 -16.82 -16.50 -28.78
CA THR A 3 -15.74 -16.15 -29.74
C THR A 3 -14.83 -15.03 -29.21
N PHE A 4 -15.41 -14.06 -28.49
CA PHE A 4 -14.65 -12.99 -27.85
C PHE A 4 -13.76 -13.51 -26.71
N LEU A 5 -14.32 -14.36 -25.84
CA LEU A 5 -13.58 -15.00 -24.74
C LEU A 5 -12.43 -15.86 -25.28
N LEU A 6 -12.68 -16.71 -26.28
CA LEU A 6 -11.66 -17.56 -26.89
C LEU A 6 -10.54 -16.74 -27.53
N ARG A 7 -10.90 -15.68 -28.28
CA ARG A 7 -9.91 -14.77 -28.88
C ARG A 7 -9.04 -14.09 -27.80
N ARG A 8 -9.66 -13.70 -26.67
CA ARG A 8 -8.96 -13.04 -25.58
C ARG A 8 -8.07 -14.00 -24.79
N LEU A 9 -8.54 -15.20 -24.50
CA LEU A 9 -7.75 -16.25 -23.84
C LEU A 9 -6.57 -16.68 -24.72
N GLY A 10 -6.78 -16.84 -26.03
CA GLY A 10 -5.70 -17.12 -26.98
C GLY A 10 -4.65 -16.01 -27.01
N ALA A 11 -5.08 -14.73 -26.99
CA ALA A 11 -4.16 -13.60 -26.91
C ALA A 11 -3.37 -13.57 -25.60
N ILE A 12 -4.02 -13.82 -24.46
CA ILE A 12 -3.35 -13.89 -23.14
C ILE A 12 -2.32 -15.02 -23.12
N LEU A 13 -2.69 -16.20 -23.62
CA LEU A 13 -1.79 -17.35 -23.66
C LEU A 13 -0.57 -17.07 -24.55
N LEU A 14 -0.79 -16.48 -25.73
CA LEU A 14 0.30 -16.11 -26.64
C LEU A 14 1.22 -15.07 -26.01
N VAL A 15 0.67 -14.02 -25.40
CA VAL A 15 1.47 -13.01 -24.69
C VAL A 15 2.26 -13.64 -23.55
N LEU A 16 1.65 -14.53 -22.77
CA LEU A 16 2.32 -15.22 -21.67
C LEU A 16 3.48 -16.06 -22.18
N LEU A 17 3.27 -16.86 -23.23
CA LEU A 17 4.31 -17.72 -23.83
C LEU A 17 5.47 -16.91 -24.44
N VAL A 18 5.17 -15.82 -25.15
CA VAL A 18 6.20 -14.96 -25.74
C VAL A 18 6.97 -14.23 -24.65
N ALA A 19 6.28 -13.66 -23.67
CA ALA A 19 6.91 -12.95 -22.56
C ALA A 19 7.77 -13.90 -21.70
N SER A 20 7.26 -15.08 -21.35
CA SER A 20 8.03 -16.08 -20.59
C SER A 20 9.23 -16.56 -21.37
N PHE A 21 9.10 -16.83 -22.68
CA PHE A 21 10.24 -17.21 -23.52
C PHE A 21 11.33 -16.15 -23.56
N ILE A 22 10.95 -14.88 -23.77
CA ILE A 22 11.90 -13.76 -23.81
C ILE A 22 12.58 -13.61 -22.45
N VAL A 23 11.81 -13.55 -21.36
CA VAL A 23 12.36 -13.38 -20.01
C VAL A 23 13.28 -14.55 -19.63
N TYR A 24 12.86 -15.79 -19.93
CA TYR A 24 13.65 -16.98 -19.67
C TYR A 24 14.98 -16.94 -20.42
N THR A 25 14.93 -16.66 -21.74
CA THR A 25 16.12 -16.65 -22.59
C THR A 25 17.08 -15.52 -22.21
N LEU A 26 16.56 -14.31 -21.94
CA LEU A 26 17.37 -13.19 -21.47
C LEU A 26 18.02 -13.49 -20.11
N THR A 27 17.30 -14.14 -19.20
CA THR A 27 17.86 -14.54 -17.90
C THR A 27 18.91 -15.63 -18.07
N ALA A 28 18.66 -16.61 -18.93
CA ALA A 28 19.57 -17.71 -19.22
C ALA A 28 20.90 -17.25 -19.86
N ILE A 29 20.87 -16.17 -20.65
CA ILE A 29 22.06 -15.61 -21.31
C ILE A 29 22.73 -14.55 -20.43
N GLY A 30 21.94 -13.71 -19.74
CA GLY A 30 22.44 -12.56 -18.98
C GLY A 30 22.87 -12.87 -17.55
N SER A 31 22.53 -14.05 -17.01
CA SER A 31 22.89 -14.46 -15.66
C SER A 31 23.63 -15.79 -15.64
N ASP A 32 24.61 -15.90 -14.74
CA ASP A 32 25.36 -17.13 -14.50
C ASP A 32 24.86 -17.79 -13.20
N PRO A 33 24.07 -18.87 -13.27
CA PRO A 33 23.43 -19.51 -12.11
C PRO A 33 24.41 -20.26 -11.20
N LEU A 34 25.69 -20.35 -11.59
CA LEU A 34 26.75 -20.99 -10.80
C LEU A 34 27.70 -19.98 -10.15
N ARG A 35 27.49 -18.68 -10.36
CA ARG A 35 28.44 -17.62 -9.93
C ARG A 35 28.68 -17.62 -8.42
N ASP A 36 27.63 -17.82 -7.63
CA ASP A 36 27.68 -17.96 -6.17
C ASP A 36 28.52 -19.16 -5.73
N LEU A 37 28.33 -20.31 -6.41
CA LEU A 37 29.06 -21.53 -6.10
C LEU A 37 30.53 -21.46 -6.52
N ARG A 38 30.85 -20.85 -7.67
CA ARG A 38 32.25 -20.69 -8.10
C ARG A 38 33.07 -19.82 -7.15
N GLY A 39 32.43 -18.87 -6.46
CA GLY A 39 33.05 -18.06 -5.41
C GLY A 39 33.07 -18.69 -4.02
N SER A 40 32.44 -19.85 -3.84
CA SER A 40 32.34 -20.54 -2.54
C SER A 40 33.63 -21.25 -2.17
N SER A 41 34.01 -21.19 -0.90
CA SER A 41 35.13 -21.94 -0.31
C SER A 41 34.68 -23.26 0.35
N ALA A 42 33.43 -23.68 0.14
CA ALA A 42 32.90 -24.90 0.74
C ALA A 42 33.62 -26.15 0.18
N PRO A 43 33.95 -27.16 1.02
CA PRO A 43 34.60 -28.39 0.56
C PRO A 43 33.81 -29.17 -0.50
N ASN A 44 32.48 -29.08 -0.46
CA ASN A 44 31.56 -29.74 -1.39
C ASN A 44 31.13 -28.84 -2.57
N ARG A 45 31.91 -27.79 -2.89
CA ARG A 45 31.57 -26.83 -3.96
C ARG A 45 31.33 -27.53 -5.30
N ASP A 46 32.23 -28.42 -5.71
CA ASP A 46 32.20 -29.02 -7.04
C ASP A 46 31.00 -29.97 -7.19
N GLU A 47 30.62 -30.67 -6.11
CA GLU A 47 29.39 -31.47 -6.03
C GLU A 47 28.13 -30.59 -6.17
N GLN A 48 28.09 -29.45 -5.49
CA GLN A 48 26.97 -28.51 -5.60
C GLN A 48 26.83 -27.92 -7.01
N ILE A 49 27.96 -27.67 -7.69
CA ILE A 49 27.97 -27.20 -9.07
C ILE A 49 27.41 -28.29 -9.99
N ALA A 50 27.88 -29.52 -9.88
CA ALA A 50 27.40 -30.65 -10.69
C ALA A 50 25.89 -30.89 -10.48
N TYR A 51 25.44 -30.91 -9.22
CA TYR A 51 24.03 -31.03 -8.88
C TYR A 51 23.18 -29.90 -9.51
N ARG A 52 23.65 -28.65 -9.46
CA ARG A 52 22.90 -27.52 -10.01
C ARG A 52 22.86 -27.53 -11.55
N ILE A 53 23.92 -28.04 -12.20
CA ILE A 53 23.94 -28.26 -13.65
C ILE A 53 22.85 -29.26 -14.04
N GLU A 54 22.76 -30.38 -13.34
CA GLU A 54 21.79 -31.45 -13.60
C GLU A 54 20.36 -30.96 -13.37
N VAL A 55 20.07 -30.42 -12.18
CA VAL A 55 18.70 -30.02 -11.80
C VAL A 55 18.16 -28.89 -12.67
N LEU A 56 19.02 -27.94 -13.07
CA LEU A 56 18.61 -26.85 -13.94
C LEU A 56 18.80 -27.17 -15.43
N ASN A 57 19.23 -28.38 -15.80
CA ASN A 57 19.56 -28.74 -17.18
C ASN A 57 20.50 -27.74 -17.88
N LEU A 58 21.55 -27.27 -17.18
CA LEU A 58 22.44 -26.24 -17.69
C LEU A 58 23.25 -26.67 -18.92
N ASP A 59 23.33 -27.98 -19.18
CA ASP A 59 23.98 -28.55 -20.38
C ASP A 59 23.17 -28.33 -21.67
N LEU A 60 21.88 -27.98 -21.55
CA LEU A 60 21.04 -27.68 -22.70
C LEU A 60 21.16 -26.21 -23.13
N PRO A 61 21.16 -25.93 -24.45
CA PRO A 61 20.98 -24.58 -24.96
C PRO A 61 19.71 -23.92 -24.36
N PRO A 62 19.74 -22.60 -24.05
CA PRO A 62 18.64 -21.90 -23.38
C PRO A 62 17.26 -22.12 -23.99
N VAL A 63 17.19 -22.18 -25.33
CA VAL A 63 15.94 -22.38 -26.07
C VAL A 63 15.35 -23.76 -25.80
N LEU A 64 16.17 -24.83 -25.85
CA LEU A 64 15.71 -26.19 -25.56
C LEU A 64 15.31 -26.32 -24.09
N ARG A 65 16.11 -25.72 -23.20
CA ARG A 65 15.84 -25.70 -21.76
C ARG A 65 14.53 -24.97 -21.40
N TYR A 66 14.15 -23.96 -22.17
CA TYR A 66 12.83 -23.33 -22.01
C TYR A 66 11.69 -24.31 -22.31
N PHE A 67 11.80 -25.10 -23.39
CA PHE A 67 10.73 -26.04 -23.75
C PHE A 67 10.63 -27.22 -22.78
N THR A 68 11.73 -27.66 -22.17
CA THR A 68 11.68 -28.64 -21.08
C THR A 68 10.98 -28.08 -19.85
N TRP A 69 11.32 -26.85 -19.44
CA TRP A 69 10.61 -26.15 -18.36
C TRP A 69 9.13 -25.90 -18.68
N LEU A 70 8.81 -25.50 -19.92
CA LEU A 70 7.44 -25.28 -20.36
C LEU A 70 6.63 -26.57 -20.33
N GLY A 71 7.25 -27.72 -20.62
CA GLY A 71 6.63 -29.04 -20.48
C GLY A 71 6.17 -29.31 -19.05
N GLY A 72 7.00 -29.03 -18.04
CA GLY A 72 6.63 -29.09 -16.63
C GLY A 72 5.55 -28.07 -16.27
N ALA A 73 5.70 -26.83 -16.72
CA ALA A 73 4.74 -25.76 -16.44
C ALA A 73 3.35 -26.06 -17.06
N ALA A 74 3.29 -26.69 -18.23
CA ALA A 74 2.05 -27.09 -18.88
C ALA A 74 1.27 -28.15 -18.07
N GLN A 75 1.94 -28.93 -17.22
CA GLN A 75 1.25 -29.87 -16.33
C GLN A 75 0.40 -29.16 -15.27
N CYS A 76 0.55 -27.84 -15.09
CA CYS A 76 -0.40 -27.05 -14.30
C CYS A 76 -1.84 -27.12 -14.82
N PHE A 77 -2.06 -27.33 -16.12
CA PHE A 77 -3.41 -27.46 -16.68
C PHE A 77 -4.14 -28.72 -16.20
N ILE A 78 -3.41 -29.71 -15.67
CA ILE A 78 -3.94 -30.96 -15.13
C ILE A 78 -3.70 -31.09 -13.62
N PHE A 79 -3.44 -29.98 -12.92
CA PHE A 79 -3.16 -29.93 -11.47
C PHE A 79 -1.89 -30.65 -11.02
N GLN A 80 -0.96 -30.92 -11.93
CA GLN A 80 0.36 -31.49 -11.64
C GLN A 80 1.45 -30.45 -11.94
N CYS A 81 1.33 -29.26 -11.34
CA CYS A 81 2.27 -28.18 -11.60
C CYS A 81 3.72 -28.57 -11.26
N ASP A 82 4.62 -28.43 -12.22
CA ASP A 82 6.07 -28.41 -11.99
C ASP A 82 6.67 -27.15 -12.62
N LEU A 83 7.11 -26.21 -11.79
CA LEU A 83 7.75 -24.97 -12.22
C LEU A 83 9.27 -25.00 -12.00
N GLY A 84 9.82 -26.16 -11.62
CA GLY A 84 11.20 -26.32 -11.22
C GLY A 84 11.50 -25.85 -9.80
N VAL A 85 12.78 -25.66 -9.51
CA VAL A 85 13.30 -25.28 -8.19
C VAL A 85 13.97 -23.91 -8.20
N ALA A 86 13.83 -23.17 -7.10
CA ALA A 86 14.48 -21.90 -6.89
C ALA A 86 15.86 -22.12 -6.24
N TYR A 87 16.92 -22.17 -7.05
CA TYR A 87 18.29 -22.37 -6.54
C TYR A 87 18.73 -21.26 -5.57
N SER A 88 18.21 -20.04 -5.73
CA SER A 88 18.47 -18.90 -4.83
C SER A 88 17.79 -19.02 -3.46
N ARG A 89 16.85 -19.96 -3.30
CA ARG A 89 16.12 -20.24 -2.07
C ARG A 89 16.30 -21.69 -1.65
N SER A 90 17.55 -22.14 -1.57
CA SER A 90 17.90 -23.49 -1.10
C SER A 90 17.17 -24.62 -1.86
N ASN A 91 17.03 -24.48 -3.18
CA ASN A 91 16.33 -25.43 -4.06
C ASN A 91 14.85 -25.66 -3.69
N GLN A 92 14.19 -24.70 -3.06
CA GLN A 92 12.76 -24.77 -2.75
C GLN A 92 11.94 -24.92 -4.05
N PRO A 93 10.90 -25.78 -4.09
CA PRO A 93 9.97 -25.85 -5.22
C PRO A 93 9.35 -24.48 -5.51
N VAL A 94 9.39 -24.06 -6.78
CA VAL A 94 8.85 -22.76 -7.21
C VAL A 94 7.33 -22.71 -7.02
N THR A 95 6.66 -23.85 -7.13
CA THR A 95 5.22 -24.02 -6.90
C THR A 95 4.81 -23.60 -5.48
N ASP A 96 5.56 -24.00 -4.46
CA ASP A 96 5.28 -23.68 -3.06
C ASP A 96 5.54 -22.20 -2.76
N ALA A 97 6.64 -21.68 -3.30
CA ALA A 97 6.98 -20.27 -3.20
C ALA A 97 5.91 -19.38 -3.87
N LEU A 98 5.42 -19.80 -5.04
CA LEU A 98 4.35 -19.11 -5.77
C LEU A 98 3.02 -19.18 -5.01
N ALA A 99 2.66 -20.34 -4.45
CA ALA A 99 1.44 -20.49 -3.66
C ALA A 99 1.42 -19.54 -2.44
N THR A 100 2.56 -19.46 -1.74
CA THR A 100 2.73 -18.55 -0.60
C THR A 100 2.58 -17.08 -1.04
N ALA A 101 3.29 -16.69 -2.10
CA ALA A 101 3.24 -15.33 -2.62
C ALA A 101 1.85 -14.94 -3.18
N ALA A 102 1.17 -15.88 -3.83
CA ALA A 102 -0.18 -15.71 -4.32
C ALA A 102 -1.16 -15.48 -3.16
N GLY A 103 -1.03 -16.23 -2.06
CA GLY A 103 -1.82 -16.02 -0.85
C GLY A 103 -1.66 -14.60 -0.29
N SER A 104 -0.41 -14.13 -0.13
CA SER A 104 -0.15 -12.75 0.32
C SER A 104 -0.71 -11.71 -0.67
N THR A 105 -0.56 -11.94 -1.98
CA THR A 105 -1.07 -11.02 -3.00
C THR A 105 -2.59 -10.91 -2.96
N ILE A 106 -3.29 -12.05 -2.88
CA ILE A 106 -4.75 -12.08 -2.79
C ILE A 106 -5.20 -11.34 -1.53
N GLN A 107 -4.61 -11.63 -0.38
CA GLN A 107 -4.96 -10.96 0.87
C GLN A 107 -4.82 -9.43 0.76
N LEU A 108 -3.67 -8.95 0.25
CA LEU A 108 -3.38 -7.53 0.10
C LEU A 108 -4.29 -6.86 -0.94
N VAL A 109 -4.47 -7.48 -2.11
CA VAL A 109 -5.31 -6.93 -3.18
C VAL A 109 -6.77 -6.90 -2.76
N THR A 110 -7.28 -7.93 -2.10
CA THR A 110 -8.66 -7.95 -1.59
C THR A 110 -8.88 -6.85 -0.57
N ALA A 111 -8.00 -6.71 0.43
CA ALA A 111 -8.09 -5.66 1.43
C ALA A 111 -8.02 -4.25 0.79
N ALA A 112 -7.05 -4.03 -0.09
CA ALA A 112 -6.90 -2.77 -0.81
C ALA A 112 -8.12 -2.45 -1.68
N THR A 113 -8.69 -3.45 -2.36
CA THR A 113 -9.87 -3.28 -3.21
C THR A 113 -11.10 -2.90 -2.39
N ILE A 114 -11.33 -3.56 -1.25
CA ILE A 114 -12.45 -3.22 -0.36
C ILE A 114 -12.32 -1.76 0.12
N ILE A 115 -11.14 -1.37 0.59
CA ILE A 115 -10.89 0.00 1.04
C ILE A 115 -11.07 0.99 -0.11
N ALA A 116 -10.54 0.68 -1.30
CA ALA A 116 -10.66 1.53 -2.48
C ALA A 116 -12.12 1.70 -2.93
N ILE A 117 -12.94 0.65 -2.85
CA ILE A 117 -14.37 0.72 -3.14
C ILE A 117 -15.06 1.63 -2.12
N LEU A 118 -14.85 1.40 -0.82
CA LEU A 118 -15.52 2.17 0.23
C LEU A 118 -15.13 3.65 0.17
N VAL A 119 -13.83 3.95 0.13
CA VAL A 119 -13.32 5.31 0.12
C VAL A 119 -13.58 5.98 -1.23
N GLY A 120 -13.26 5.30 -2.33
CA GLY A 120 -13.38 5.83 -3.68
C GLY A 120 -14.83 6.13 -4.09
N ILE A 121 -15.77 5.23 -3.78
CA ILE A 121 -17.20 5.49 -4.03
C ILE A 121 -17.71 6.62 -3.14
N THR A 122 -17.36 6.62 -1.85
CA THR A 122 -17.82 7.67 -0.93
C THR A 122 -17.33 9.05 -1.37
N ILE A 123 -16.03 9.19 -1.62
CA ILE A 123 -15.44 10.45 -2.08
C ILE A 123 -16.01 10.84 -3.46
N GLY A 124 -16.14 9.88 -4.38
CA GLY A 124 -16.70 10.13 -5.72
C GLY A 124 -18.15 10.60 -5.71
N ILE A 125 -18.99 10.04 -4.83
CA ILE A 125 -20.36 10.51 -4.63
C ILE A 125 -20.35 11.93 -4.04
N LEU A 126 -19.51 12.18 -3.03
CA LEU A 126 -19.43 13.51 -2.38
C LEU A 126 -18.97 14.61 -3.33
N THR A 127 -17.99 14.33 -4.21
CA THR A 127 -17.55 15.31 -5.22
C THR A 127 -18.61 15.53 -6.29
N ALA A 128 -19.29 14.46 -6.75
CA ALA A 128 -20.39 14.56 -7.71
C ALA A 128 -21.57 15.39 -7.19
N LEU A 129 -21.98 15.18 -5.92
CA LEU A 129 -23.05 15.95 -5.28
C LEU A 129 -22.67 17.42 -5.07
N ARG A 130 -21.37 17.73 -4.96
CA ARG A 130 -20.84 19.08 -4.74
C ARG A 130 -19.95 19.52 -5.91
N GLN A 131 -20.41 19.27 -7.13
CA GLN A 131 -19.69 19.65 -8.35
C GLN A 131 -19.29 21.14 -8.34
N TYR A 132 -18.08 21.43 -8.83
CA TYR A 132 -17.50 22.78 -8.90
C TYR A 132 -17.28 23.47 -7.54
N SER A 133 -17.37 22.72 -6.43
CA SER A 133 -17.06 23.25 -5.09
C SER A 133 -15.56 23.21 -4.79
N GLY A 134 -15.14 23.92 -3.75
CA GLY A 134 -13.75 23.83 -3.27
C GLY A 134 -13.33 22.41 -2.90
N PHE A 135 -14.27 21.60 -2.38
CA PHE A 135 -14.07 20.18 -2.08
C PHE A 135 -13.74 19.39 -3.33
N ASP A 136 -14.54 19.55 -4.39
CA ASP A 136 -14.33 18.89 -5.67
C ASP A 136 -12.95 19.20 -6.28
N TYR A 137 -12.59 20.49 -6.35
CA TYR A 137 -11.27 20.90 -6.84
C TYR A 137 -10.12 20.36 -5.97
N THR A 138 -10.27 20.36 -4.65
CA THR A 138 -9.22 19.87 -3.73
C THR A 138 -9.01 18.36 -3.90
N VAL A 139 -10.09 17.58 -3.90
CA VAL A 139 -10.04 16.13 -4.05
C VAL A 139 -9.49 15.76 -5.42
N THR A 140 -9.95 16.42 -6.48
CA THR A 140 -9.47 16.19 -7.84
C THR A 140 -7.97 16.48 -7.96
N PHE A 141 -7.51 17.60 -7.38
CA PHE A 141 -6.09 17.95 -7.35
C PHE A 141 -5.25 16.91 -6.59
N LEU A 142 -5.68 16.49 -5.39
CA LEU A 142 -4.98 15.46 -4.61
C LEU A 142 -4.94 14.11 -5.33
N THR A 143 -6.06 13.73 -5.96
CA THR A 143 -6.14 12.51 -6.77
C THR A 143 -5.15 12.57 -7.93
N PHE A 144 -5.06 13.73 -8.59
CA PHE A 144 -4.11 13.93 -9.69
C PHE A 144 -2.66 13.82 -9.23
N ILE A 145 -2.31 14.40 -8.07
CA ILE A 145 -0.97 14.25 -7.48
C ILE A 145 -0.67 12.76 -7.26
N VAL A 146 -1.51 12.05 -6.52
CA VAL A 146 -1.26 10.64 -6.19
C VAL A 146 -1.20 9.77 -7.44
N TYR A 147 -2.04 10.04 -8.44
CA TYR A 147 -2.06 9.30 -9.70
C TYR A 147 -0.83 9.57 -10.59
N SER A 148 -0.28 10.78 -10.53
CA SER A 148 0.87 11.18 -11.34
C SER A 148 2.21 10.69 -10.76
N LEU A 149 2.23 10.25 -9.51
CA LEU A 149 3.44 9.80 -8.85
C LEU A 149 3.81 8.37 -9.25
N PRO A 150 5.10 8.07 -9.51
CA PRO A 150 5.54 6.70 -9.73
C PRO A 150 5.23 5.81 -8.52
N ILE A 151 4.63 4.64 -8.76
CA ILE A 151 4.20 3.75 -7.68
C ILE A 151 5.33 3.32 -6.74
N PHE A 152 6.54 3.12 -7.27
CA PHE A 152 7.70 2.76 -6.45
C PHE A 152 8.08 3.89 -5.48
N TRP A 153 7.92 5.15 -5.90
CA TRP A 153 8.22 6.31 -5.08
C TRP A 153 7.23 6.42 -3.92
N VAL A 154 5.94 6.25 -4.21
CA VAL A 154 4.88 6.20 -3.19
C VAL A 154 5.13 5.07 -2.21
N ALA A 155 5.49 3.87 -2.69
CA ALA A 155 5.80 2.73 -1.83
C ALA A 155 6.97 3.00 -0.88
N VAL A 156 8.04 3.65 -1.37
CA VAL A 156 9.21 4.01 -0.54
C VAL A 156 8.84 5.06 0.51
N LEU A 157 8.07 6.09 0.15
CA LEU A 157 7.61 7.09 1.11
C LEU A 157 6.67 6.50 2.15
N LEU A 158 5.76 5.62 1.75
CA LEU A 158 4.84 4.96 2.68
C LEU A 158 5.60 4.05 3.64
N LYS A 159 6.64 3.36 3.16
CA LYS A 159 7.54 2.60 4.03
C LYS A 159 8.25 3.51 5.03
N GLU A 160 8.87 4.60 4.58
CA GLU A 160 9.61 5.51 5.45
C GLU A 160 8.69 6.19 6.48
N TYR A 161 7.66 6.90 6.02
CA TYR A 161 6.83 7.74 6.88
C TYR A 161 5.66 6.98 7.53
N GLY A 162 5.07 6.02 6.82
CA GLY A 162 3.92 5.26 7.29
C GLY A 162 4.26 4.04 8.15
N ALA A 163 5.48 3.50 8.04
CA ALA A 163 5.92 2.36 8.84
C ALA A 163 7.12 2.69 9.74
N ILE A 164 8.25 3.12 9.18
CA ILE A 164 9.49 3.30 9.96
C ILE A 164 9.34 4.45 10.96
N ARG A 165 9.10 5.68 10.48
CA ARG A 165 8.94 6.86 11.34
C ARG A 165 7.76 6.76 12.27
N PHE A 166 6.68 6.12 11.82
CA PHE A 166 5.52 5.87 12.67
C PHE A 166 5.87 4.93 13.83
N ASN A 167 6.60 3.83 13.56
CA ASN A 167 7.07 2.94 14.62
C ASN A 167 8.11 3.61 15.55
N GLU A 168 9.00 4.45 15.01
CA GLU A 168 9.92 5.26 15.82
C GLU A 168 9.13 6.20 16.76
N PHE A 169 8.10 6.87 16.26
CA PHE A 169 7.21 7.70 17.07
C PHE A 169 6.45 6.89 18.13
N LEU A 170 5.99 5.67 17.83
CA LEU A 170 5.34 4.82 18.82
C LEU A 170 6.32 4.34 19.91
N ALA A 171 7.60 4.16 19.58
CA ALA A 171 8.62 3.75 20.52
C ALA A 171 9.09 4.91 21.42
N ASP A 172 9.28 6.10 20.85
CA ASP A 172 9.62 7.33 21.57
C ASP A 172 8.77 8.52 21.05
N PRO A 173 7.57 8.72 21.64
CA PRO A 173 6.63 9.73 21.16
C PRO A 173 7.10 11.16 21.38
N ASN A 174 7.72 11.73 20.36
CA ASN A 174 8.11 13.14 20.34
C ASN A 174 7.34 13.92 19.26
N VAL A 175 6.44 14.80 19.70
CA VAL A 175 5.66 15.66 18.81
C VAL A 175 6.47 16.92 18.47
N THR A 176 7.05 16.94 17.27
CA THR A 176 7.79 18.10 16.79
C THR A 176 6.86 19.28 16.46
N TRP A 177 7.39 20.50 16.56
CA TRP A 177 6.65 21.71 16.15
C TRP A 177 6.23 21.67 14.68
N LEU A 178 7.04 21.05 13.81
CA LEU A 178 6.72 20.81 12.41
C LEU A 178 5.49 19.92 12.26
N ALA A 179 5.40 18.82 13.02
CA ALA A 179 4.24 17.93 12.98
C ALA A 179 2.95 18.64 13.40
N ILE A 180 3.03 19.52 14.41
CA ILE A 180 1.89 20.34 14.86
C ILE A 180 1.42 21.28 13.75
N LEU A 181 2.35 22.02 13.14
CA LEU A 181 2.02 22.94 12.06
C LEU A 181 1.45 22.21 10.83
N ILE A 182 2.08 21.13 10.41
CA ILE A 182 1.65 20.34 9.25
C ILE A 182 0.25 19.77 9.48
N THR A 183 0.00 19.17 10.64
CA THR A 183 -1.32 18.61 10.95
C THR A 183 -2.38 19.68 11.06
N GLY A 184 -2.04 20.83 11.67
CA GLY A 184 -2.89 22.01 11.69
C GLY A 184 -3.25 22.48 10.28
N LEU A 185 -2.26 22.61 9.38
CA LEU A 185 -2.48 23.03 7.99
C LEU A 185 -3.38 22.05 7.25
N ILE A 186 -3.11 20.74 7.35
CA ILE A 186 -3.90 19.69 6.71
C ILE A 186 -5.35 19.74 7.19
N SER A 187 -5.57 19.79 8.51
CA SER A 187 -6.91 19.91 9.11
C SER A 187 -7.61 21.19 8.65
N GLY A 188 -6.91 22.33 8.70
CA GLY A 188 -7.41 23.62 8.25
C GLY A 188 -7.91 23.59 6.81
N ILE A 189 -7.08 23.09 5.88
CA ILE A 189 -7.42 22.96 4.46
C ILE A 189 -8.61 22.01 4.28
N LEU A 190 -8.59 20.85 4.95
CA LEU A 190 -9.64 19.85 4.84
C LEU A 190 -11.01 20.40 5.27
N PHE A 191 -11.11 21.00 6.47
CA PHE A 191 -12.37 21.55 6.96
C PHE A 191 -12.83 22.80 6.19
N MET A 192 -11.89 23.65 5.76
CA MET A 192 -12.18 24.78 4.87
C MET A 192 -12.80 24.30 3.54
N SER A 193 -12.30 23.19 3.02
CA SER A 193 -12.79 22.58 1.78
C SER A 193 -14.16 21.91 1.96
N LEU A 194 -14.37 21.22 3.09
CA LEU A 194 -15.61 20.51 3.40
C LEU A 194 -16.81 21.40 3.73
N LEU A 195 -16.63 22.48 4.49
CA LEU A 195 -17.77 23.26 5.01
C LEU A 195 -18.29 24.35 4.06
N GLY A 196 -17.52 24.71 3.03
CA GLY A 196 -17.96 25.68 2.02
C GLY A 196 -18.28 27.08 2.58
N GLY A 197 -19.06 27.87 1.84
CA GLY A 197 -19.48 29.22 2.27
C GLY A 197 -18.60 30.37 1.76
N SER A 198 -18.83 31.56 2.31
CA SER A 198 -18.15 32.81 1.94
C SER A 198 -16.65 32.77 2.24
N TRP A 199 -15.85 33.61 1.58
CA TRP A 199 -14.40 33.68 1.84
C TRP A 199 -14.06 33.92 3.32
N LYS A 200 -14.85 34.77 4.00
CA LYS A 200 -14.69 35.02 5.44
C LYS A 200 -14.97 33.76 6.27
N THR A 201 -16.07 33.06 5.97
CA THR A 201 -16.42 31.81 6.66
C THR A 201 -15.34 30.76 6.47
N ARG A 202 -14.83 30.59 5.25
CA ARG A 202 -13.75 29.66 4.93
C ARG A 202 -12.46 29.94 5.70
N LEU A 203 -12.05 31.21 5.80
CA LEU A 203 -10.88 31.61 6.58
C LEU A 203 -11.07 31.37 8.08
N ILE A 204 -12.25 31.66 8.61
CA ILE A 204 -12.58 31.37 10.02
C ILE A 204 -12.53 29.86 10.27
N THR A 205 -13.14 29.06 9.40
CA THR A 205 -13.12 27.60 9.48
C THR A 205 -11.69 27.07 9.43
N PHE A 206 -10.87 27.54 8.49
CA PHE A 206 -9.46 27.20 8.39
C PHE A 206 -8.72 27.50 9.70
N GLY A 207 -8.82 28.75 10.19
CA GLY A 207 -8.15 29.19 11.42
C GLY A 207 -8.60 28.38 12.63
N SER A 208 -9.90 28.14 12.77
CA SER A 208 -10.45 27.34 13.87
C SER A 208 -9.97 25.89 13.84
N ALA A 209 -9.97 25.25 12.66
CA ALA A 209 -9.56 23.86 12.51
C ALA A 209 -8.04 23.69 12.65
N PHE A 210 -7.26 24.68 12.18
CA PHE A 210 -5.82 24.73 12.38
C PHE A 210 -5.46 24.81 13.87
N VAL A 211 -6.05 25.77 14.59
CA VAL A 211 -5.80 25.96 16.03
C VAL A 211 -6.30 24.76 16.82
N ALA A 212 -7.47 24.20 16.49
CA ALA A 212 -8.01 23.04 17.17
C ALA A 212 -7.10 21.81 16.99
N ALA A 213 -6.73 21.46 15.76
CA ALA A 213 -5.91 20.28 15.51
C ALA A 213 -4.47 20.44 16.00
N GLY A 214 -3.85 21.58 15.74
CA GLY A 214 -2.49 21.87 16.20
C GLY A 214 -2.43 22.00 17.73
N GLY A 215 -3.38 22.70 18.33
CA GLY A 215 -3.50 22.83 19.78
C GLY A 215 -3.75 21.50 20.48
N LEU A 216 -4.59 20.63 19.91
CA LEU A 216 -4.80 19.28 20.42
C LEU A 216 -3.51 18.46 20.38
N LEU A 217 -2.81 18.42 19.23
CA LEU A 217 -1.55 17.69 19.12
C LEU A 217 -0.47 18.20 20.08
N TRP A 218 -0.36 19.53 20.20
CA TRP A 218 0.54 20.16 21.14
C TRP A 218 0.19 19.77 22.59
N PHE A 219 -1.09 19.84 22.96
CA PHE A 219 -1.56 19.46 24.28
C PHE A 219 -1.25 17.99 24.59
N LEU A 220 -1.52 17.09 23.65
CA LEU A 220 -1.21 15.66 23.80
C LEU A 220 0.30 15.41 23.92
N GLY A 221 1.12 16.18 23.19
CA GLY A 221 2.58 16.12 23.28
C GLY A 221 3.10 16.57 24.65
N VAL A 222 2.69 17.75 25.12
CA VAL A 222 3.16 18.32 26.40
C VAL A 222 2.67 17.51 27.61
N THR A 223 1.49 16.93 27.53
CA THR A 223 0.94 16.07 28.60
C THR A 223 1.53 14.66 28.61
N GLY A 224 2.38 14.31 27.64
CA GLY A 224 2.94 12.97 27.52
C GLY A 224 1.89 11.91 27.21
N TRP A 225 0.72 12.29 26.69
CA TRP A 225 -0.41 11.38 26.48
C TRP A 225 -0.05 10.19 25.58
N PHE A 226 0.84 10.39 24.61
CA PHE A 226 1.31 9.32 23.73
C PHE A 226 2.17 8.27 24.44
N THR A 227 2.83 8.63 25.55
CA THR A 227 3.62 7.69 26.37
C THR A 227 2.74 6.98 27.40
N THR A 228 1.85 7.73 28.04
CA THR A 228 0.92 7.23 29.06
C THR A 228 -0.48 7.78 28.77
N PRO A 229 -1.32 7.07 28.01
CA PRO A 229 -2.63 7.56 27.61
C PRO A 229 -3.55 7.62 28.82
N THR A 230 -3.62 8.80 29.42
CA THR A 230 -4.51 9.11 30.54
C THR A 230 -5.26 10.40 30.24
N ILE A 231 -6.57 10.42 30.46
CA ILE A 231 -7.40 11.59 30.14
C ILE A 231 -7.12 12.74 31.13
N GLY A 232 -6.62 12.42 32.33
CA GLY A 232 -6.35 13.39 33.39
C GLY A 232 -7.60 14.17 33.82
N LEU A 233 -7.47 15.02 34.84
CA LEU A 233 -8.61 15.82 35.30
C LEU A 233 -9.05 16.84 34.23
N ILE A 234 -8.10 17.47 33.54
CA ILE A 234 -8.36 18.47 32.49
C ILE A 234 -9.10 17.85 31.30
N GLY A 235 -8.66 16.69 30.81
CA GLY A 235 -9.34 16.02 29.72
C GLY A 235 -10.75 15.55 30.10
N VAL A 236 -10.96 15.11 31.34
CA VAL A 236 -12.29 14.71 31.83
C VAL A 236 -13.23 15.93 31.89
N ILE A 237 -12.74 17.08 32.35
CA ILE A 237 -13.52 18.31 32.36
C ILE A 237 -13.88 18.75 30.94
N ILE A 238 -12.89 18.78 30.02
CA ILE A 238 -13.13 19.21 28.62
C ILE A 238 -14.10 18.26 27.91
N THR A 239 -13.86 16.94 27.99
CA THR A 239 -14.74 15.94 27.36
C THR A 239 -16.12 15.91 28.00
N GLY A 240 -16.21 16.10 29.33
CA GLY A 240 -17.47 16.21 30.06
C GLY A 240 -18.28 17.43 29.66
N ILE A 241 -17.67 18.61 29.59
CA ILE A 241 -18.33 19.84 29.09
C ILE A 241 -18.75 19.67 27.63
N GLY A 242 -17.86 19.14 26.78
CA GLY A 242 -18.16 18.88 25.37
C GLY A 242 -19.32 17.92 25.18
N ALA A 243 -19.37 16.83 25.95
CA ALA A 243 -20.47 15.88 25.95
C ALA A 243 -21.77 16.52 26.45
N ALA A 244 -21.72 17.29 27.54
CA ALA A 244 -22.88 18.02 28.05
C ALA A 244 -23.44 18.98 27.00
N VAL A 245 -22.61 19.82 26.39
CA VAL A 245 -23.01 20.74 25.33
C VAL A 245 -23.57 19.99 24.13
N GLY A 246 -22.92 18.91 23.69
CA GLY A 246 -23.37 18.10 22.56
C GLY A 246 -24.73 17.46 22.81
N VAL A 247 -24.94 16.86 23.98
CA VAL A 247 -26.22 16.26 24.39
C VAL A 247 -27.30 17.34 24.48
N THR A 248 -27.02 18.49 25.11
CA THR A 248 -27.97 19.61 25.19
C THR A 248 -28.32 20.14 23.79
N ALA A 249 -27.34 20.23 22.90
CA ALA A 249 -27.55 20.70 21.53
C ALA A 249 -28.49 19.79 20.73
N ILE A 250 -28.31 18.48 20.85
CA ILE A 250 -29.12 17.48 20.13
C ILE A 250 -30.51 17.34 20.75
N SER A 251 -30.60 17.38 22.09
CA SER A 251 -31.87 17.15 22.80
C SER A 251 -32.80 18.37 22.82
N THR A 252 -32.25 19.55 23.12
CA THR A 252 -33.07 20.75 23.43
C THR A 252 -32.80 21.93 22.50
N GLY A 253 -31.72 21.87 21.71
CA GLY A 253 -31.26 22.96 20.85
C GLY A 253 -30.57 24.08 21.65
N LEU A 254 -29.34 24.44 21.27
CA LEU A 254 -28.52 25.44 21.99
C LEU A 254 -29.12 26.85 22.03
N ALA A 255 -30.09 27.14 21.14
CA ALA A 255 -30.70 28.45 21.00
C ALA A 255 -32.10 28.56 21.65
N ASN A 256 -32.61 27.48 22.24
CA ASN A 256 -33.95 27.46 22.82
C ASN A 256 -33.96 28.16 24.19
N ARG A 257 -34.01 29.49 24.18
CA ARG A 257 -34.24 30.32 25.36
C ARG A 257 -35.75 30.35 25.64
N ARG A 258 -36.24 29.42 26.45
CA ARG A 258 -37.48 29.65 27.23
C ARG A 258 -37.11 30.29 28.56
#